data_AF-A0A0K9G9C2-F1
#
_entry.id   AF-A0A0K9G9C2-F1
#
_cell.length_a   1.000
_cell.length_b   1.000
_cell.length_c   1.000
_cell.angle_alpha   90.00
_cell.angle_beta   90.00
_cell.angle_gamma   90.00
#
_symmetry.space_group_name_H-M   'P 1'
#
loop_
_entity.id
_entity.type
_entity.pdbx_description
1 polymer ?
#
loop_
_entity_poly.entity_id
_entity_poly.type
_entity_poly.pdbx_seq_one_letter_code
_entity_poly.pdbx_strand_id
1 'polypeptide(L)'
;MNKCPNCQSINCPCVDYAECPCDCPKKIPTKRFTSPNSPLPPDELEVLQRCIEAANDLLRSLGNESNPDNTRQLQLHFLQLEGVCIKVKLKCGDSKSEDKESCLGEVGVEITGTFVTAGRNFIQLNVLGNDVFILYERLISISKEESKHHAKEKLDENRNTRGVKISRFRKYFRKFKRFFRDCLRWFFPSSRVKITKHHKHDEQEFLHADRTTRREMVLNFGDFVSKNPELVNLFFGLSLHMHLKHYLGKDIKVKTNDHRMMEGTLVKVESEKVKVKNKDKSKEISWNEICFLEVER
;
A
#
# COMPACT_ATOMS: atom_id res chain seq x y z
N MET A 1 10.34 -36.47 37.51
CA MET A 1 9.17 -35.70 37.99
C MET A 1 9.66 -34.77 39.08
N ASN A 2 9.65 -33.46 38.83
CA ASN A 2 10.23 -32.49 39.76
C ASN A 2 9.28 -32.30 40.94
N LYS A 3 9.66 -32.84 42.11
CA LYS A 3 8.92 -32.63 43.37
C LYS A 3 9.15 -31.21 43.85
N CYS A 4 8.12 -30.58 44.42
CA CYS A 4 8.26 -29.28 45.06
C CYS A 4 9.34 -29.37 46.16
N PRO A 5 10.38 -28.53 46.16
CA PRO A 5 11.46 -28.63 47.15
C PRO A 5 10.98 -28.34 48.59
N ASN A 6 9.81 -27.71 48.76
CA ASN A 6 9.29 -27.32 50.07
C ASN A 6 8.30 -28.33 50.67
N CYS A 7 7.46 -29.00 49.87
CA CYS A 7 6.47 -29.98 50.37
C CYS A 7 6.66 -31.40 49.82
N GLN A 8 7.60 -31.60 48.90
CA GLN A 8 7.93 -32.87 48.23
C GLN A 8 6.77 -33.59 47.50
N SER A 9 5.59 -32.97 47.38
CA SER A 9 4.48 -33.49 46.59
C SER A 9 4.77 -33.37 45.09
N ILE A 10 4.34 -34.38 44.33
CA ILE A 10 4.46 -34.47 42.86
C ILE A 10 3.44 -33.56 42.17
N ASN A 11 2.33 -33.20 42.84
CA ASN A 11 1.27 -32.32 42.34
C ASN A 11 1.00 -31.17 43.33
N CYS A 12 2.00 -30.32 43.58
CA CYS A 12 1.79 -29.14 44.42
C CYS A 12 1.08 -28.03 43.61
N PRO A 13 -0.09 -27.52 44.07
CA PRO A 13 -0.81 -26.42 43.40
C PRO A 13 -0.11 -25.05 43.52
N CYS A 14 1.09 -25.01 44.08
CA CYS A 14 1.87 -23.81 44.35
C CYS A 14 2.49 -23.12 43.12
N VAL A 15 2.21 -23.59 41.89
CA VAL A 15 2.79 -23.03 40.67
C VAL A 15 1.99 -21.86 40.11
N ASP A 16 0.66 -21.80 40.32
CA ASP A 16 -0.21 -20.84 39.60
C ASP A 16 -1.11 -19.96 40.46
N TYR A 17 -1.16 -20.13 41.79
CA TYR A 17 -1.97 -19.29 42.68
C TYR A 17 -1.10 -18.36 43.54
N ALA A 18 -1.40 -17.06 43.49
CA ALA A 18 -0.72 -16.01 44.25
C ALA A 18 -0.89 -16.12 45.78
N GLU A 19 -1.74 -17.04 46.24
CA GLU A 19 -2.08 -17.25 47.65
C GLU A 19 -1.84 -18.72 48.03
N CYS A 20 -0.58 -19.17 48.06
CA CYS A 20 -0.26 -20.43 48.72
C CYS A 20 -0.21 -20.22 50.24
N PRO A 21 -0.89 -21.06 51.07
CA PRO A 21 -0.79 -21.01 52.53
C PRO A 21 0.57 -21.43 53.10
N CYS A 22 1.52 -21.72 52.23
CA CYS A 22 2.86 -22.14 52.61
C CYS A 22 3.75 -20.91 52.85
N ASP A 23 4.29 -20.76 54.06
CA ASP A 23 5.29 -19.74 54.46
C ASP A 23 6.60 -19.94 53.67
N CYS A 24 6.54 -19.60 52.38
CA CYS A 24 7.71 -19.62 51.53
C CYS A 24 8.60 -18.44 51.92
N PRO A 25 9.92 -18.65 52.06
CA PRO A 25 10.83 -17.55 52.33
C PRO A 25 10.65 -16.47 51.27
N LYS A 26 10.50 -15.21 51.71
CA LYS A 26 10.27 -14.06 50.83
C LYS A 26 11.28 -14.11 49.69
N LYS A 27 10.76 -14.19 48.46
CA LYS A 27 11.56 -14.22 47.23
C LYS A 27 12.56 -13.08 47.31
N ILE A 28 13.86 -13.41 47.36
CA ILE A 28 14.93 -12.40 47.42
C ILE A 28 14.70 -11.48 46.21
N PRO A 29 14.49 -10.17 46.41
CA PRO A 29 14.20 -9.25 45.32
C PRO A 29 15.39 -9.26 44.37
N THR A 30 15.26 -10.03 43.30
CA THR A 30 16.28 -10.14 42.27
C THR A 30 16.15 -8.87 41.45
N LYS A 31 17.18 -8.02 41.51
CA LYS A 31 17.25 -6.81 40.70
C LYS A 31 17.06 -7.23 39.24
N ARG A 32 15.95 -6.84 38.62
CA ARG A 32 15.73 -7.09 37.19
C ARG A 32 16.75 -6.23 36.45
N PHE A 33 17.88 -6.82 36.09
CA PHE A 33 18.78 -6.21 35.12
C PHE A 33 18.04 -6.23 33.80
N THR A 34 17.56 -5.06 33.35
CA THR A 34 17.18 -4.88 31.95
C THR A 34 18.38 -5.32 31.12
N SER A 35 18.15 -6.22 30.16
CA SER A 35 19.19 -6.66 29.23
C SER A 35 19.98 -5.42 28.75
N PRO A 36 21.33 -5.41 28.84
CA PRO A 36 22.17 -4.24 28.53
C PRO A 36 22.12 -3.77 27.07
N ASN A 37 21.24 -4.35 26.25
CA ASN A 37 21.21 -4.15 24.82
C ASN A 37 20.24 -3.03 24.46
N SER A 38 20.67 -1.81 24.73
CA SER A 38 20.58 -0.71 23.76
C SER A 38 21.21 0.54 24.39
N PRO A 39 22.29 1.10 23.83
CA PRO A 39 22.84 2.39 24.25
C PRO A 39 21.92 3.58 23.89
N LEU A 40 20.71 3.32 23.37
CA LEU A 40 19.77 4.35 22.95
C LEU A 40 18.87 4.78 24.11
N PRO A 41 18.53 6.08 24.21
CA PRO A 41 17.53 6.54 25.15
C PRO A 41 16.16 5.90 24.86
N PRO A 42 15.25 5.82 25.86
CA PRO A 42 14.01 5.04 25.76
C PRO A 42 13.10 5.46 24.59
N ASP A 43 13.08 6.74 24.25
CA ASP A 43 12.35 7.31 23.12
C ASP A 43 12.92 6.85 21.77
N GLU A 44 14.24 6.85 21.61
CA GLU A 44 14.89 6.33 20.40
C GLU A 44 14.71 4.81 20.26
N LEU A 45 14.73 4.08 21.37
CA LEU A 45 14.50 2.63 21.38
C LEU A 45 13.06 2.31 20.96
N GLU A 46 12.07 3.04 21.48
CA GLU A 46 10.67 2.85 21.09
C GLU A 46 10.45 3.14 19.60
N VAL A 47 11.09 4.18 19.07
CA VAL A 47 11.07 4.49 17.63
C VAL A 47 11.73 3.36 16.84
N LEU A 48 12.91 2.87 17.26
CA LEU A 48 13.61 1.79 16.59
C LEU A 48 12.81 0.48 16.61
N GLN A 49 12.22 0.12 17.75
CA GLN A 49 11.40 -1.07 17.92
C GLN A 49 10.19 -1.03 16.97
N ARG A 50 9.51 0.12 16.89
CA ARG A 50 8.42 0.35 15.93
C ARG A 50 8.89 0.22 14.47
N CYS A 51 10.07 0.74 14.14
CA CYS A 51 10.66 0.58 12.80
C CYS A 51 10.92 -0.88 12.45
N ILE A 52 11.48 -1.65 13.40
CA ILE A 52 11.78 -3.07 13.23
C ILE A 52 10.48 -3.86 13.05
N GLU A 53 9.47 -3.61 13.86
CA GLU A 53 8.16 -4.26 13.76
C GLU A 53 7.50 -3.98 12.40
N ALA A 54 7.49 -2.73 11.97
CA ALA A 54 6.93 -2.35 10.67
C ALA A 54 7.71 -2.94 9.48
N ALA A 55 9.05 -2.95 9.55
CA ALA A 55 9.88 -3.60 8.54
C ALA A 55 9.61 -5.11 8.50
N ASN A 56 9.45 -5.76 9.65
CA ASN A 56 9.12 -7.18 9.73
C ASN A 56 7.72 -7.47 9.18
N ASP A 57 6.73 -6.62 9.41
CA ASP A 57 5.38 -6.78 8.85
C ASP A 57 5.38 -6.60 7.32
N LEU A 58 6.18 -5.66 6.80
CA LEU A 58 6.39 -5.53 5.36
C LEU A 58 7.09 -6.77 4.78
N LEU A 59 8.14 -7.27 5.44
CA LEU A 59 8.86 -8.46 5.00
C LEU A 59 8.00 -9.72 5.07
N ARG A 60 7.14 -9.86 6.07
CA ARG A 60 6.14 -10.95 6.15
C ARG A 60 5.12 -10.86 5.02
N SER A 61 4.76 -9.65 4.61
CA SER A 61 3.87 -9.43 3.46
C SER A 61 4.52 -9.78 2.13
N LEU A 62 5.83 -9.55 1.99
CA LEU A 62 6.60 -9.82 0.76
C LEU A 62 7.13 -11.25 0.67
N GLY A 63 7.44 -11.89 1.81
CA GLY A 63 8.13 -13.17 1.89
C GLY A 63 7.22 -14.40 1.98
N ASN A 64 5.95 -14.23 2.31
CA ASN A 64 4.98 -15.33 2.24
C ASN A 64 4.57 -15.54 0.77
N GLU A 65 4.45 -16.80 0.33
CA GLU A 65 3.80 -17.15 -0.95
C GLU A 65 2.50 -16.36 -1.07
N SER A 66 2.28 -15.72 -2.23
CA SER A 66 1.24 -14.73 -2.54
C SER A 66 -0.14 -15.07 -1.95
N ASN A 67 -0.30 -14.84 -0.65
CA ASN A 67 -1.58 -15.04 0.01
C ASN A 67 -2.45 -13.85 -0.42
N PRO A 68 -3.61 -14.08 -1.04
CA PRO A 68 -4.51 -13.01 -1.48
C PRO A 68 -4.94 -12.05 -0.35
N ASP A 69 -4.75 -12.43 0.91
CA ASP A 69 -5.00 -11.57 2.07
C ASP A 69 -3.87 -10.56 2.37
N ASN A 70 -2.63 -10.82 1.94
CA ASN A 70 -1.49 -9.91 2.14
C ASN A 70 -1.50 -8.72 1.16
N THR A 71 -2.32 -8.75 0.10
CA THR A 71 -2.35 -7.67 -0.91
C THR A 71 -2.81 -6.34 -0.32
N ARG A 72 -3.55 -6.36 0.80
CA ARG A 72 -4.05 -5.16 1.46
C ARG A 72 -2.93 -4.32 2.07
N GLN A 73 -1.95 -4.94 2.71
CA GLN A 73 -0.83 -4.20 3.30
C GLN A 73 0.03 -3.55 2.21
N LEU A 74 0.26 -4.28 1.12
CA LEU A 74 0.97 -3.76 -0.06
C LEU A 74 0.23 -2.58 -0.69
N GLN A 75 -1.10 -2.68 -0.84
CA GLN A 75 -1.93 -1.56 -1.30
C GLN A 75 -1.73 -0.33 -0.42
N LEU A 76 -1.84 -0.47 0.91
CA LEU A 76 -1.67 0.64 1.85
C LEU A 76 -0.28 1.27 1.76
N HIS A 77 0.76 0.46 1.56
CA HIS A 77 2.11 0.96 1.34
C HIS A 77 2.21 1.78 0.04
N PHE A 78 1.62 1.30 -1.06
CA PHE A 78 1.61 2.04 -2.32
C PHE A 78 0.80 3.34 -2.26
N LEU A 79 -0.29 3.39 -1.49
CA LEU A 79 -1.06 4.63 -1.30
C LEU A 79 -0.22 5.75 -0.66
N GLN A 80 0.87 5.43 0.06
CA GLN A 80 1.81 6.43 0.57
C GLN A 80 2.64 7.10 -0.54
N LEU A 81 2.79 6.44 -1.69
CA LEU A 81 3.52 6.95 -2.85
C LEU A 81 2.67 7.92 -3.68
N GLU A 82 1.44 8.20 -3.30
CA GLU A 82 0.52 9.00 -4.11
C GLU A 82 0.99 10.45 -4.33
N GLY A 83 1.10 10.81 -5.61
CA GLY A 83 1.66 12.08 -6.07
C GLY A 83 3.19 12.08 -6.23
N VAL A 84 3.87 10.94 -5.99
CA VAL A 84 5.32 10.79 -6.21
C VAL A 84 5.58 10.25 -7.61
N CYS A 85 6.61 10.78 -8.28
CA CYS A 85 7.09 10.22 -9.54
C CYS A 85 7.87 8.94 -9.27
N ILE A 86 7.45 7.84 -9.89
CA ILE A 86 8.06 6.53 -9.71
C ILE A 86 8.39 5.88 -11.06
N LYS A 87 9.38 5.00 -11.02
CA LYS A 87 9.78 4.11 -12.10
C LYS A 87 9.41 2.68 -11.74
N VAL A 88 8.69 2.02 -12.64
CA VAL A 88 8.17 0.67 -12.46
C VAL A 88 8.74 -0.25 -13.52
N LYS A 89 9.28 -1.39 -13.11
CA LYS A 89 9.72 -2.46 -14.03
C LYS A 89 8.71 -3.60 -14.03
N LEU A 90 8.33 -4.05 -15.21
CA LEU A 90 7.30 -5.05 -15.42
C LEU A 90 7.84 -6.34 -16.06
N LYS A 91 7.27 -7.46 -15.63
CA LYS A 91 7.43 -8.76 -16.29
C LYS A 91 6.43 -8.84 -17.44
N CYS A 92 6.92 -8.87 -18.67
CA CYS A 92 6.11 -8.98 -19.87
C CYS A 92 6.71 -10.07 -20.75
N GLY A 93 5.97 -11.16 -20.98
CA GLY A 93 6.43 -12.34 -21.70
C GLY A 93 6.05 -13.63 -20.98
N ASP A 94 5.64 -14.65 -21.75
CA ASP A 94 5.34 -15.98 -21.22
C ASP A 94 6.61 -16.83 -21.24
N SER A 95 6.99 -17.36 -20.09
CA SER A 95 8.16 -18.24 -19.89
C SER A 95 7.97 -19.65 -20.47
N LYS A 96 7.10 -19.83 -21.48
CA LYS A 96 6.62 -21.16 -21.93
C LYS A 96 7.33 -21.73 -23.15
N SER A 97 8.33 -21.06 -23.71
CA SER A 97 9.21 -21.72 -24.68
C SER A 97 10.26 -22.53 -23.94
N GLU A 98 9.95 -23.81 -23.68
CA GLU A 98 10.89 -24.81 -23.15
C GLU A 98 12.03 -25.14 -24.14
N ASP A 99 11.97 -24.59 -25.35
CA ASP A 99 12.95 -24.84 -26.41
C ASP A 99 13.93 -23.66 -26.59
N LYS A 100 15.19 -23.94 -26.24
CA LYS A 100 16.45 -23.30 -26.71
C LYS A 100 17.01 -22.11 -25.91
N GLU A 101 17.71 -22.46 -24.83
CA GLU A 101 19.14 -22.21 -24.56
C GLU A 101 19.86 -21.11 -25.39
N SER A 102 19.35 -19.89 -25.40
CA SER A 102 20.14 -18.73 -25.81
C SER A 102 19.81 -17.52 -24.93
N CYS A 103 20.86 -17.03 -24.29
CA CYS A 103 20.89 -16.15 -23.12
C CYS A 103 20.43 -14.69 -23.37
N LEU A 104 19.37 -14.47 -24.14
CA LEU A 104 18.80 -13.14 -24.34
C LEU A 104 17.89 -12.81 -23.16
N GLY A 105 18.45 -12.08 -22.20
CA GLY A 105 17.80 -11.72 -20.94
C GLY A 105 16.39 -11.17 -21.11
N GLU A 106 15.51 -11.55 -20.20
CA GLU A 106 14.12 -11.07 -20.12
C GLU A 106 14.09 -9.54 -20.27
N VAL A 107 13.52 -9.06 -21.38
CA VAL A 107 13.36 -7.63 -21.63
C VAL A 107 12.21 -7.11 -20.77
N GLY A 108 12.53 -6.69 -19.55
CA GLY A 108 11.59 -6.02 -18.67
C GLY A 108 11.12 -4.69 -19.28
N VAL A 109 9.82 -4.42 -19.21
CA VAL A 109 9.25 -3.13 -19.65
C VAL A 109 9.37 -2.13 -18.51
N GLU A 110 9.97 -0.96 -18.76
CA GLU A 110 10.08 0.12 -17.77
C GLU A 110 9.07 1.24 -18.07
N ILE A 111 8.32 1.66 -17.06
CA ILE A 111 7.34 2.74 -17.14
C ILE A 111 7.65 3.76 -16.03
N THR A 112 7.79 5.03 -16.39
CA THR A 112 7.95 6.14 -15.44
C THR A 112 6.69 7.01 -15.48
N GLY A 113 6.15 7.34 -14.31
CA GLY A 113 4.95 8.17 -14.19
C GLY A 113 4.67 8.65 -12.77
N THR A 114 3.67 9.51 -12.61
CA THR A 114 3.23 9.96 -11.29
C THR A 114 2.27 8.94 -10.70
N PHE A 115 2.55 8.43 -9.50
CA PHE A 115 1.65 7.49 -8.82
C PHE A 115 0.31 8.15 -8.46
N VAL A 116 -0.80 7.59 -8.91
CA VAL A 116 -2.15 8.14 -8.71
C VAL A 116 -2.91 7.40 -7.62
N THR A 117 -2.94 6.07 -7.63
CA THR A 117 -3.61 5.27 -6.59
C THR A 117 -3.22 3.80 -6.68
N ALA A 118 -3.56 3.05 -5.64
CA ALA A 118 -3.42 1.59 -5.57
C ALA A 118 -4.78 0.96 -5.30
N GLY A 119 -5.19 0.02 -6.14
CA GLY A 119 -6.35 -0.84 -5.90
C GLY A 119 -5.98 -2.12 -5.15
N ARG A 120 -6.90 -3.08 -5.09
CA ARG A 120 -6.67 -4.39 -4.44
C ARG A 120 -5.60 -5.23 -5.14
N ASN A 121 -5.53 -5.14 -6.47
CA ASN A 121 -4.65 -5.96 -7.30
C ASN A 121 -3.93 -5.17 -8.40
N PHE A 122 -3.97 -3.84 -8.35
CA PHE A 122 -3.37 -2.98 -9.37
C PHE A 122 -2.83 -1.67 -8.79
N ILE A 123 -1.94 -1.02 -9.54
CA ILE A 123 -1.55 0.38 -9.36
C ILE A 123 -1.98 1.21 -10.57
N GLN A 124 -2.25 2.50 -10.34
CA GLN A 124 -2.53 3.47 -11.39
C GLN A 124 -1.42 4.53 -11.39
N LEU A 125 -0.80 4.72 -12.56
CA LEU A 125 0.15 5.78 -12.84
C LEU A 125 -0.47 6.80 -13.79
N ASN A 126 -0.05 8.05 -13.71
CA ASN A 126 -0.29 9.04 -14.74
C ASN A 126 0.99 9.22 -15.56
N VAL A 127 0.92 8.87 -16.84
CA VAL A 127 2.03 8.99 -17.79
C VAL A 127 1.59 9.98 -18.86
N LEU A 128 2.18 11.17 -18.86
CA LEU A 128 1.91 12.24 -19.84
C LEU A 128 0.40 12.57 -19.98
N GLY A 129 -0.36 12.49 -18.90
CA GLY A 129 -1.80 12.75 -18.91
C GLY A 129 -2.67 11.49 -19.01
N ASN A 130 -2.14 10.38 -19.52
CA ASN A 130 -2.86 9.11 -19.65
C ASN A 130 -2.83 8.31 -18.33
N ASP A 131 -3.92 7.59 -18.06
CA ASP A 131 -4.02 6.72 -16.90
C ASP A 131 -3.52 5.32 -17.25
N VAL A 132 -2.39 4.91 -16.69
CA VAL A 132 -1.77 3.60 -16.90
C VAL A 132 -2.05 2.68 -15.72
N PHE A 133 -2.68 1.54 -15.97
CA PHE A 133 -3.02 0.52 -14.98
C PHE A 133 -2.12 -0.70 -15.11
N ILE A 134 -1.58 -1.13 -13.98
CA ILE A 134 -0.61 -2.22 -13.90
C ILE A 134 -1.03 -3.19 -12.79
N LEU A 135 -1.12 -4.48 -13.11
CA LEU A 135 -1.43 -5.53 -12.14
C LEU A 135 -0.24 -5.83 -11.23
N TYR A 136 -0.49 -6.19 -9.97
CA TYR A 136 0.57 -6.52 -9.01
C TYR A 136 1.42 -7.70 -9.46
N GLU A 137 0.79 -8.72 -10.08
CA GLU A 137 1.46 -9.91 -10.60
C GLU A 137 2.49 -9.59 -11.71
N ARG A 138 2.40 -8.41 -12.31
CA ARG A 138 3.33 -7.95 -13.36
C ARG A 138 4.47 -7.10 -12.81
N LEU A 139 4.40 -6.66 -11.56
CA LEU A 139 5.42 -5.80 -10.97
C LEU A 139 6.66 -6.61 -10.62
N ILE A 140 7.81 -6.21 -11.15
CA ILE A 140 9.12 -6.73 -10.73
C ILE A 140 9.71 -5.81 -9.66
N SER A 141 9.73 -4.51 -9.92
CA SER A 141 10.27 -3.53 -8.98
C SER A 141 9.64 -2.16 -9.17
N ILE A 142 9.62 -1.39 -8.08
CA ILE A 142 9.20 0.00 -8.04
C ILE A 142 10.29 0.80 -7.35
N SER A 143 10.76 1.85 -8.00
CA SER A 143 11.73 2.79 -7.44
C SER A 143 11.21 4.23 -7.55
N LYS A 144 11.56 5.06 -6.57
CA LYS A 144 11.28 6.50 -6.64
C LYS A 144 12.25 7.14 -7.62
N GLU A 145 11.73 7.93 -8.56
CA GLU A 145 12.55 8.68 -9.49
C GLU A 145 12.80 10.06 -8.88
N GLU A 146 14.04 10.36 -8.50
CA GLU A 146 14.43 11.68 -8.01
C GLU A 146 14.27 12.68 -9.15
N SER A 147 13.14 13.41 -9.15
CA SER A 147 12.83 14.36 -10.20
C SER A 147 13.83 15.53 -10.13
N LYS A 148 14.85 15.51 -10.99
CA LYS A 148 15.85 16.59 -11.10
C LYS A 148 15.26 17.96 -11.51
N HIS A 149 13.96 18.04 -11.81
CA HIS A 149 13.34 19.17 -12.51
C HIS A 149 12.27 19.98 -11.75
N HIS A 150 11.95 19.69 -10.48
CA HIS A 150 10.84 20.41 -9.80
C HIS A 150 11.14 21.84 -9.28
N ALA A 151 12.18 22.51 -9.78
CA ALA A 151 12.44 23.91 -9.44
C ALA A 151 11.68 24.94 -10.31
N LYS A 152 11.04 24.56 -11.44
CA LYS A 152 10.48 25.55 -12.38
C LYS A 152 8.96 25.53 -12.64
N GLU A 153 8.24 24.42 -12.47
CA GLU A 153 6.82 24.36 -12.88
C GLU A 153 5.78 24.79 -11.81
N LYS A 154 6.20 25.12 -10.59
CA LYS A 154 5.25 25.61 -9.57
C LYS A 154 4.75 27.05 -9.78
N LEU A 155 5.19 27.76 -10.83
CA LEU A 155 4.72 29.12 -11.11
C LEU A 155 3.54 29.21 -12.09
N ASP A 156 3.28 28.21 -12.94
CA ASP A 156 2.29 28.38 -14.03
C ASP A 156 0.94 27.69 -13.79
N GLU A 157 0.83 26.76 -12.84
CA GLU A 157 -0.45 26.08 -12.54
C GLU A 157 -1.45 26.95 -11.76
N ASN A 158 -1.07 28.17 -11.37
CA ASN A 158 -1.92 29.09 -10.61
C ASN A 158 -2.71 30.10 -11.47
N ARG A 159 -2.61 30.08 -12.81
CA ARG A 159 -3.26 31.10 -13.66
C ARG A 159 -4.42 30.64 -14.55
N ASN A 160 -4.73 29.35 -14.71
CA ASN A 160 -5.72 28.96 -15.74
C ASN A 160 -6.77 27.88 -15.41
N THR A 161 -7.09 27.64 -14.14
CA THR A 161 -8.27 26.82 -13.78
C THR A 161 -9.43 27.68 -13.26
N ARG A 162 -10.01 28.51 -14.15
CA ARG A 162 -11.38 29.02 -13.98
C ARG A 162 -12.32 28.15 -14.80
N GLY A 163 -13.22 27.40 -14.15
CA GLY A 163 -14.47 26.99 -14.80
C GLY A 163 -14.95 25.55 -14.65
N VAL A 164 -14.17 24.62 -14.08
CA VAL A 164 -14.72 23.30 -13.71
C VAL A 164 -14.97 23.31 -12.21
N LYS A 165 -16.22 23.07 -11.79
CA LYS A 165 -16.61 22.87 -10.37
C LYS A 165 -15.95 21.59 -9.85
N ILE A 166 -14.63 21.66 -9.64
CA ILE A 166 -13.86 20.66 -8.92
C ILE A 166 -14.35 20.73 -7.48
N SER A 167 -15.00 19.66 -7.04
CA SER A 167 -15.72 19.62 -5.78
C SER A 167 -14.81 20.02 -4.61
N ARG A 168 -15.39 20.70 -3.63
CA ARG A 168 -14.74 21.02 -2.34
C ARG A 168 -14.05 19.79 -1.71
N PHE A 169 -14.45 18.59 -2.11
CA PHE A 169 -13.93 17.30 -1.68
C PHE A 169 -12.44 17.07 -1.97
N ARG A 170 -11.86 17.58 -3.07
CA ARG A 170 -10.40 17.44 -3.31
C ARG A 170 -9.54 18.12 -2.23
N LYS A 171 -10.08 19.16 -1.58
CA LYS A 171 -9.43 19.85 -0.44
C LYS A 171 -9.55 19.02 0.85
N TYR A 172 -10.68 18.31 1.03
CA TYR A 172 -10.89 17.36 2.13
C TYR A 172 -10.04 16.11 1.95
N PHE A 173 -9.97 15.55 0.73
CA PHE A 173 -9.16 14.38 0.43
C PHE A 173 -7.67 14.67 0.57
N ARG A 174 -7.17 15.84 0.16
CA ARG A 174 -5.77 16.25 0.47
C ARG A 174 -5.48 16.32 1.98
N LYS A 175 -6.46 16.68 2.82
CA LYS A 175 -6.32 16.69 4.30
C LYS A 175 -6.40 15.28 4.89
N PHE A 176 -7.37 14.47 4.44
CA PHE A 176 -7.57 13.08 4.83
C PHE A 176 -6.41 12.17 4.39
N LYS A 177 -5.81 12.45 3.25
CA LYS A 177 -4.63 11.76 2.71
C LYS A 177 -3.32 12.22 3.36
N ARG A 178 -3.26 13.46 3.88
CA ARG A 178 -2.19 13.90 4.78
C ARG A 178 -2.27 13.15 6.12
N PHE A 179 -3.48 12.97 6.65
CA PHE A 179 -3.78 12.10 7.79
C PHE A 179 -3.32 10.64 7.59
N PHE A 180 -3.63 10.00 6.46
CA PHE A 180 -3.15 8.63 6.21
C PHE A 180 -1.62 8.56 6.02
N ARG A 181 -1.03 9.57 5.39
CA ARG A 181 0.42 9.70 5.23
C ARG A 181 1.14 9.92 6.56
N ASP A 182 0.59 10.69 7.49
CA ASP A 182 1.25 11.01 8.76
C ASP A 182 0.99 9.90 9.84
N CYS A 183 -0.18 9.23 9.83
CA CYS A 183 -0.40 7.96 10.55
C CYS A 183 0.49 6.81 10.04
N LEU A 184 0.78 6.73 8.74
CA LEU A 184 1.67 5.71 8.18
C LEU A 184 3.16 6.12 8.21
N ARG A 185 3.48 7.41 8.28
CA ARG A 185 4.82 7.92 8.58
C ARG A 185 5.26 7.57 10.01
N TRP A 186 4.30 7.35 10.90
CA TRP A 186 4.49 6.70 12.21
C TRP A 186 4.79 5.20 12.12
N PHE A 187 4.41 4.53 11.03
CA PHE A 187 4.71 3.13 10.75
C PHE A 187 6.01 2.94 9.93
N PHE A 188 6.43 3.90 9.10
CA PHE A 188 7.69 3.77 8.33
C PHE A 188 8.45 5.10 8.25
N PRO A 189 9.40 5.40 9.15
CA PRO A 189 10.25 6.56 9.00
C PRO A 189 11.41 6.21 8.06
N SER A 190 11.35 6.71 6.83
CA SER A 190 12.54 6.76 5.96
C SER A 190 13.52 7.79 6.51
N SER A 191 14.74 7.32 6.73
CA SER A 191 15.91 8.05 7.22
C SER A 191 16.22 9.33 6.44
N ARG A 192 16.30 10.45 7.16
CA ARG A 192 17.44 11.39 7.14
C ARG A 192 17.31 12.35 8.33
N VAL A 193 18.08 12.03 9.36
CA VAL A 193 18.28 12.80 10.58
C VAL A 193 19.00 14.10 10.26
N LYS A 194 18.35 15.24 10.56
CA LYS A 194 19.00 16.38 11.24
C LYS A 194 18.03 16.85 12.33
N ILE A 195 18.34 16.45 13.56
CA ILE A 195 17.57 16.81 14.76
C ILE A 195 17.89 18.26 15.11
N THR A 196 16.86 19.11 15.13
CA THR A 196 16.78 20.18 16.12
C THR A 196 15.34 20.39 16.61
N LYS A 197 15.15 19.99 17.88
CA LYS A 197 14.30 20.57 18.93
C LYS A 197 12.78 20.29 18.93
N HIS A 198 12.39 19.62 20.03
CA HIS A 198 11.09 19.54 20.70
C HIS A 198 9.90 18.97 19.90
N HIS A 199 9.77 17.63 19.92
CA HIS A 199 8.50 16.98 19.64
C HIS A 199 7.55 17.16 20.84
N LYS A 200 6.51 17.97 20.64
CA LYS A 200 5.29 17.90 21.44
C LYS A 200 4.61 16.56 21.15
N HIS A 201 4.00 15.99 22.19
CA HIS A 201 3.04 14.90 22.06
C HIS A 201 1.97 15.29 21.04
N ASP A 202 2.02 14.72 19.83
CA ASP A 202 0.96 14.86 18.84
C ASP A 202 -0.08 13.77 19.10
N GLU A 203 -1.22 14.20 19.63
CA GLU A 203 -2.43 13.39 19.80
C GLU A 203 -2.93 12.89 18.43
N GLN A 204 -3.40 11.64 18.39
CA GLN A 204 -3.86 10.87 17.23
C GLN A 204 -4.57 11.70 16.13
N GLU A 205 -3.97 11.79 14.94
CA GLU A 205 -4.35 12.68 13.84
C GLU A 205 -5.73 12.45 13.20
N PHE A 206 -6.50 11.44 13.65
CA PHE A 206 -7.94 11.35 13.34
C PHE A 206 -8.69 12.60 13.86
N LEU A 207 -8.09 13.37 14.78
CA LEU A 207 -8.62 14.61 15.35
C LEU A 207 -8.88 15.73 14.33
N HIS A 208 -8.31 15.69 13.12
CA HIS A 208 -8.46 16.77 12.13
C HIS A 208 -9.53 16.55 11.06
N ALA A 209 -10.08 15.33 10.92
CA ALA A 209 -11.35 15.18 10.24
C ALA A 209 -12.39 15.98 11.03
N ASP A 210 -13.17 16.81 10.34
CA ASP A 210 -14.17 17.61 11.02
C ASP A 210 -15.11 16.67 11.80
N ARG A 211 -15.60 17.16 12.93
CA ARG A 211 -16.40 16.36 13.86
C ARG A 211 -17.60 15.70 13.16
N THR A 212 -18.15 16.35 12.14
CA THR A 212 -19.27 15.84 11.35
C THR A 212 -18.83 14.67 10.48
N THR A 213 -17.74 14.79 9.72
CA THR A 213 -17.19 13.68 8.92
C THR A 213 -16.86 12.45 9.77
N ARG A 214 -16.23 12.63 10.94
CA ARG A 214 -15.98 11.52 11.86
C ARG A 214 -17.27 10.87 12.34
N ARG A 215 -18.24 11.69 12.73
CA ARG A 215 -19.54 11.22 13.22
C ARG A 215 -20.29 10.46 12.12
N GLU A 216 -20.32 10.97 10.89
CA GLU A 216 -20.92 10.28 9.74
C GLU A 216 -20.19 8.97 9.45
N MET A 217 -18.86 8.96 9.48
CA MET A 217 -18.10 7.74 9.24
C MET A 217 -18.32 6.68 10.34
N VAL A 218 -18.54 7.08 11.59
CA VAL A 218 -18.83 6.16 12.70
C VAL A 218 -20.29 5.68 12.69
N LEU A 219 -21.25 6.58 12.48
CA LEU A 219 -22.68 6.26 12.56
C LEU A 219 -23.23 5.65 11.26
N ASN A 220 -22.71 6.07 10.11
CA ASN A 220 -23.21 5.74 8.79
C ASN A 220 -22.10 5.21 7.87
N PHE A 221 -21.13 4.45 8.41
CA PHE A 221 -19.94 4.00 7.68
C PHE A 221 -20.25 3.48 6.27
N GLY A 222 -21.18 2.54 6.15
CA GLY A 222 -21.52 1.90 4.87
C GLY A 222 -22.05 2.89 3.83
N ASP A 223 -23.03 3.71 4.20
CA ASP A 223 -23.64 4.71 3.31
C ASP A 223 -22.65 5.82 2.96
N PHE A 224 -21.88 6.30 3.94
CA PHE A 224 -20.88 7.35 3.73
C PHE A 224 -19.74 6.89 2.81
N VAL A 225 -19.18 5.70 3.06
CA VAL A 225 -18.07 5.17 2.26
C VAL A 225 -18.54 4.78 0.86
N SER A 226 -19.70 4.12 0.71
CA SER A 226 -20.20 3.67 -0.59
C SER A 226 -20.46 4.81 -1.59
N LYS A 227 -20.77 6.02 -1.09
CA LYS A 227 -20.94 7.23 -1.91
C LYS A 227 -19.64 7.79 -2.49
N ASN A 228 -18.48 7.33 -2.04
CA ASN A 228 -17.21 7.87 -2.45
C ASN A 228 -16.22 6.79 -2.94
N PRO A 229 -15.93 6.72 -4.25
CA PRO A 229 -15.10 5.65 -4.80
C PRO A 229 -13.66 5.65 -4.26
N GLU A 230 -13.12 6.82 -3.89
CA GLU A 230 -11.79 6.92 -3.28
C GLU A 230 -11.77 6.29 -1.88
N LEU A 231 -12.84 6.49 -1.09
CA LEU A 231 -12.99 5.86 0.22
C LEU A 231 -13.29 4.36 0.09
N VAL A 232 -14.11 3.96 -0.89
CA VAL A 232 -14.32 2.54 -1.18
C VAL A 232 -12.98 1.86 -1.50
N ASN A 233 -12.15 2.49 -2.32
CA ASN A 233 -10.83 1.95 -2.64
C ASN A 233 -9.92 1.89 -1.41
N LEU A 234 -9.94 2.91 -0.56
CA LEU A 234 -9.14 2.93 0.66
C LEU A 234 -9.56 1.85 1.68
N PHE A 235 -10.86 1.68 1.90
CA PHE A 235 -11.40 0.80 2.95
C PHE A 235 -11.62 -0.64 2.50
N PHE A 236 -11.87 -0.89 1.22
CA PHE A 236 -12.16 -2.24 0.71
C PHE A 236 -11.18 -2.70 -0.36
N GLY A 237 -10.46 -1.78 -1.00
CA GLY A 237 -9.64 -2.08 -2.18
C GLY A 237 -10.52 -2.38 -3.38
N LEU A 238 -10.48 -1.51 -4.39
CA LEU A 238 -11.16 -1.77 -5.65
C LEU A 238 -10.32 -2.73 -6.50
N SER A 239 -10.94 -3.78 -7.04
CA SER A 239 -10.31 -4.59 -8.07
C SER A 239 -10.17 -3.78 -9.37
N LEU A 240 -9.20 -4.14 -10.20
CA LEU A 240 -9.01 -3.50 -11.50
C LEU A 240 -10.28 -3.53 -12.36
N HIS A 241 -10.98 -4.67 -12.39
CA HIS A 241 -12.20 -4.81 -13.18
C HIS A 241 -13.33 -3.89 -12.71
N MET A 242 -13.46 -3.64 -11.40
CA MET A 242 -14.45 -2.70 -10.87
C MET A 242 -14.06 -1.26 -11.22
N HIS A 243 -12.77 -0.94 -11.12
CA HIS A 243 -12.27 0.39 -11.44
C HIS A 243 -12.46 0.73 -12.92
N LEU A 244 -12.11 -0.20 -13.82
CA LEU A 244 -12.23 -0.05 -15.28
C LEU A 244 -13.67 0.10 -15.78
N LYS A 245 -14.70 -0.27 -15.01
CA LYS A 245 -16.10 -0.02 -15.38
C LYS A 245 -16.41 1.47 -15.58
N HIS A 246 -15.68 2.36 -14.92
CA HIS A 246 -15.83 3.81 -15.11
C HIS A 246 -15.29 4.29 -16.47
N TYR A 247 -14.54 3.45 -17.18
CA TYR A 247 -13.91 3.75 -18.46
C TYR A 247 -14.58 3.00 -19.63
N LEU A 248 -15.76 2.42 -19.43
CA LEU A 248 -16.52 1.82 -20.53
C LEU A 248 -16.85 2.89 -21.58
N GLY A 249 -16.57 2.57 -22.85
CA GLY A 249 -16.72 3.48 -23.99
C GLY A 249 -15.53 4.42 -24.23
N LYS A 250 -14.49 4.38 -23.40
CA LYS A 250 -13.23 5.13 -23.62
C LYS A 250 -12.28 4.33 -24.51
N ASP A 251 -11.43 5.05 -25.24
CA ASP A 251 -10.34 4.46 -26.00
C ASP A 251 -9.18 4.10 -25.08
N ILE A 252 -8.68 2.88 -25.27
CA ILE A 252 -7.63 2.29 -24.46
C ILE A 252 -6.55 1.67 -25.34
N LYS A 253 -5.34 1.61 -24.80
CA LYS A 253 -4.23 0.86 -25.36
C LYS A 253 -3.86 -0.26 -24.41
N VAL A 254 -3.80 -1.49 -24.92
CA VAL A 254 -3.48 -2.70 -24.15
C VAL A 254 -2.15 -3.26 -24.63
N LYS A 255 -1.17 -3.39 -23.73
CA LYS A 255 0.08 -4.11 -24.00
C LYS A 255 -0.05 -5.55 -23.53
N THR A 256 0.11 -6.50 -24.43
CA THR A 256 0.10 -7.94 -24.08
C THR A 256 1.50 -8.52 -23.89
N ASN A 257 1.56 -9.72 -23.31
CA ASN A 257 2.80 -10.48 -23.09
C ASN A 257 3.58 -10.72 -24.39
N ASP A 258 2.90 -10.88 -25.53
CA ASP A 258 3.50 -11.00 -26.87
C ASP A 258 4.16 -9.71 -27.39
N HIS A 259 4.34 -8.72 -26.53
CA HIS A 259 4.79 -7.36 -26.84
C HIS A 259 3.95 -6.62 -27.90
N ARG A 260 2.75 -7.10 -28.22
CA ARG A 260 1.83 -6.42 -29.13
C ARG A 260 1.09 -5.31 -28.40
N MET A 261 1.00 -4.14 -29.02
CA MET A 261 0.14 -3.05 -28.55
C MET A 261 -1.17 -3.12 -29.33
N MET A 262 -2.29 -3.15 -28.63
CA MET A 262 -3.62 -3.12 -29.23
C MET A 262 -4.35 -1.86 -28.79
N GLU A 263 -4.85 -1.11 -29.76
CA GLU A 263 -5.67 0.08 -29.51
C GLU A 263 -7.13 -0.25 -29.83
N GLY A 264 -8.06 0.32 -29.06
CA GLY A 264 -9.49 0.21 -29.33
C GLY A 264 -10.34 0.69 -28.15
N THR A 265 -11.65 0.63 -28.32
CA THR A 265 -12.60 1.10 -27.31
C THR A 265 -12.94 0.00 -26.31
N LEU A 266 -12.94 0.33 -25.01
CA LEU A 266 -13.29 -0.58 -23.94
C LEU A 266 -14.81 -0.83 -23.89
N VAL A 267 -15.27 -2.03 -24.29
CA VAL A 267 -16.71 -2.32 -24.42
C VAL A 267 -17.27 -3.06 -23.21
N LYS A 268 -16.51 -4.01 -22.66
CA LYS A 268 -16.97 -4.84 -21.54
C LYS A 268 -15.80 -5.19 -20.63
N VAL A 269 -16.04 -5.18 -19.33
CA VAL A 269 -15.06 -5.55 -18.30
C VAL A 269 -15.68 -6.62 -17.42
N GLU A 270 -15.02 -7.77 -17.34
CA GLU A 270 -15.41 -8.91 -16.49
C GLU A 270 -14.34 -9.16 -15.42
N SER A 271 -14.59 -10.10 -14.50
CA SER A 271 -13.68 -10.39 -13.39
C SER A 271 -12.30 -10.86 -13.86
N GLU A 272 -12.22 -11.59 -14.97
CA GLU A 272 -10.99 -12.25 -15.46
C GLU A 272 -10.51 -11.78 -16.84
N LYS A 273 -11.35 -11.02 -17.54
CA LYS A 273 -11.08 -10.60 -18.92
C LYS A 273 -11.69 -9.25 -19.24
N VAL A 274 -11.17 -8.67 -20.31
CA VAL A 274 -11.62 -7.40 -20.88
C VAL A 274 -11.91 -7.58 -22.37
N LYS A 275 -12.97 -6.93 -22.86
CA LYS A 275 -13.33 -6.90 -24.28
C LYS A 275 -13.06 -5.52 -24.87
N VAL A 276 -12.18 -5.50 -25.86
CA VAL A 276 -11.78 -4.30 -26.60
C VAL A 276 -12.31 -4.39 -28.03
N LYS A 277 -12.94 -3.34 -28.53
CA LYS A 277 -13.43 -3.25 -29.92
C LYS A 277 -12.52 -2.34 -30.73
N ASN A 278 -11.98 -2.84 -31.83
CA ASN A 278 -11.19 -2.09 -32.79
C ASN A 278 -11.87 -2.16 -34.15
N LYS A 279 -12.15 -1.02 -34.78
CA LYS A 279 -12.83 -0.83 -36.08
C LYS A 279 -14.02 -1.78 -36.32
N ASP A 280 -13.76 -3.04 -36.68
CA ASP A 280 -14.81 -4.05 -36.97
C ASP A 280 -14.71 -5.34 -36.13
N LYS A 281 -13.69 -5.50 -35.29
CA LYS A 281 -13.45 -6.73 -34.51
C LYS A 281 -13.45 -6.45 -33.02
N SER A 282 -14.18 -7.27 -32.27
CA SER A 282 -14.06 -7.32 -30.81
C SER A 282 -13.10 -8.45 -30.42
N LYS A 283 -12.13 -8.13 -29.57
CA LYS A 283 -11.19 -9.11 -29.01
C LYS A 283 -11.36 -9.16 -27.50
N GLU A 284 -11.45 -10.37 -26.96
CA GLU A 284 -11.41 -10.62 -25.52
C GLU A 284 -9.98 -10.97 -25.12
N ILE A 285 -9.50 -10.39 -24.02
CA ILE A 285 -8.12 -10.51 -23.55
C ILE A 285 -8.18 -10.85 -22.06
N SER A 286 -7.48 -11.91 -21.66
CA SER A 286 -7.36 -12.30 -20.26
C SER A 286 -6.42 -11.36 -19.49
N TRP A 287 -6.65 -11.13 -18.19
CA TRP A 287 -5.70 -10.38 -17.35
C TRP A 287 -4.31 -11.03 -17.34
N ASN A 288 -4.24 -12.35 -17.52
CA ASN A 288 -3.00 -13.12 -17.58
C ASN A 288 -2.21 -12.89 -18.89
N GLU A 289 -2.80 -12.21 -19.87
CA GLU A 289 -2.11 -11.85 -21.11
C GLU A 289 -1.71 -10.36 -21.12
N ILE A 290 -2.19 -9.58 -20.15
CA ILE A 290 -2.01 -8.13 -20.11
C ILE A 290 -0.81 -7.77 -19.24
N CYS A 291 0.10 -6.98 -19.80
CA CYS A 291 1.20 -6.37 -19.05
C CYS A 291 0.74 -5.06 -18.39
N PHE A 292 0.15 -4.16 -19.17
CA PHE A 292 -0.47 -2.93 -18.68
C PHE A 292 -1.56 -2.42 -19.62
N LEU A 293 -2.42 -1.55 -19.10
CA LEU A 293 -3.48 -0.85 -19.82
C LEU A 293 -3.23 0.64 -19.74
N GLU A 294 -3.45 1.37 -20.82
CA GLU A 294 -3.38 2.82 -20.86
C GLU A 294 -4.74 3.36 -21.31
N VAL A 295 -5.27 4.35 -20.60
CA VAL A 295 -6.55 4.99 -20.91
C VAL A 295 -6.32 6.47 -21.15
N GLU A 296 -6.76 6.94 -22.32
CA GLU A 296 -6.69 8.34 -22.69
C GLU A 296 -7.79 9.12 -21.92
N ARG A 297 -7.40 10.24 -21.31
CA ARG A 297 -8.32 11.01 -20.44
C ARG A 297 -9.32 11.85 -21.23
#